data_AF-A0AAP8SWZ4-F1
#
_entry.id   AF-A0AAP8SWZ4-F1
#
_cell.length_a   1.000
_cell.length_b   1.000
_cell.length_c   1.000
_cell.angle_alpha   90.00
_cell.angle_beta   90.00
_cell.angle_gamma   90.00
#
_symmetry.space_group_name_H-M   'P 1'
#
loop_
_entity.id
_entity.type
_entity.pdbx_description
1 polymer ?
#
loop_
_entity_poly.entity_id
_entity_poly.type
_entity_poly.pdbx_seq_one_letter_code
_entity_poly.pdbx_strand_id
1 'polypeptide(L)' 'MRKLKPQQYLDEFYTGVDMTTKTVTNWIKQGKIAGMQTPTGRWLVLVEDEETDKVVIDSLLAKLEL' A
#
# COMPACT_ATOMS: atom_id res chain seq x y z
N MET A 1 2.72 -3.10 9.17
CA MET A 1 1.37 -2.83 8.61
C MET A 1 0.99 -1.38 8.91
N ARG A 2 1.21 -0.51 7.93
CA ARG A 2 0.88 0.91 7.96
C ARG A 2 -0.61 1.15 7.66
N LYS A 3 -1.13 2.26 8.18
CA LYS A 3 -2.49 2.74 7.91
C LYS A 3 -2.39 4.03 7.10
N LEU A 4 -2.91 3.99 5.88
CA LEU A 4 -2.92 5.16 5.00
C LEU A 4 -4.33 5.69 4.81
N LYS A 5 -4.47 7.01 4.70
CA LYS A 5 -5.70 7.59 4.16
C LYS A 5 -5.81 7.23 2.67
N PRO A 6 -7.03 7.15 2.12
CA PRO A 6 -7.23 6.88 0.70
C PRO A 6 -6.43 7.81 -0.23
N GLN A 7 -6.31 9.10 0.12
CA GLN A 7 -5.49 10.03 -0.66
C GLN A 7 -4.00 9.68 -0.59
N GLN A 8 -3.47 9.41 0.60
CA GLN A 8 -2.07 9.03 0.78
C GLN A 8 -1.72 7.73 0.04
N TYR A 9 -2.66 6.78 -0.02
CA TYR A 9 -2.48 5.57 -0.81
C TYR A 9 -2.38 5.85 -2.32
N LEU A 10 -3.15 6.81 -2.83
CA LEU A 10 -3.02 7.24 -4.23
C LEU A 10 -1.70 7.97 -4.46
N ASP A 11 -1.34 8.88 -3.55
CA ASP A 11 -0.10 9.66 -3.66
C ASP A 11 1.15 8.76 -3.57
N GLU A 12 1.09 7.63 -2.85
CA GLU A 12 2.22 6.69 -2.71
C GLU A 12 2.31 5.69 -3.88
N PHE A 13 1.18 5.12 -4.31
CA PHE A 13 1.18 3.99 -5.25
C PHE A 13 0.72 4.33 -6.68
N TYR A 14 0.03 5.45 -6.87
CA TYR A 14 -0.61 5.82 -8.14
C TYR A 14 -0.33 7.28 -8.49
N THR A 15 0.95 7.67 -8.47
CA THR A 15 1.38 9.02 -8.87
C THR A 15 1.13 9.27 -10.35
N GLY A 16 0.58 10.44 -10.68
CA GLY A 16 0.32 10.85 -12.06
C GLY A 16 -0.93 10.25 -12.72
N VAL A 17 -1.78 9.56 -11.94
CA VAL A 17 -3.08 9.06 -12.41
C VAL A 17 -4.21 9.87 -11.78
N ASP A 18 -5.18 10.32 -12.59
CA ASP A 18 -6.39 11.00 -12.11
C ASP A 18 -7.39 10.01 -11.49
N MET A 19 -6.99 9.46 -10.34
CA MET A 19 -7.82 8.59 -9.53
C MET A 19 -8.41 9.34 -8.35
N THR A 20 -9.66 9.03 -8.03
CA THR A 20 -10.35 9.61 -6.86
C THR A 20 -10.26 8.69 -5.65
N THR A 21 -10.28 9.27 -4.45
CA THR A 21 -10.36 8.53 -3.18
C THR A 21 -11.60 7.62 -3.06
N LYS A 22 -12.65 7.91 -3.83
CA LYS A 22 -13.84 7.05 -3.96
C LYS A 22 -13.49 5.70 -4.59
N THR A 23 -12.58 5.67 -5.56
CA THR A 23 -12.11 4.43 -6.19
C THR A 23 -11.44 3.53 -5.14
N VAL A 24 -10.54 4.09 -4.32
CA VAL A 24 -9.88 3.36 -3.24
C VAL A 24 -10.90 2.81 -2.24
N THR A 25 -11.89 3.62 -1.85
CA THR A 25 -12.97 3.18 -0.95
C THR A 25 -13.78 2.02 -1.55
N ASN A 26 -14.07 2.07 -2.85
CA ASN A 26 -14.76 1.00 -3.56
C ASN A 26 -13.91 -0.28 -3.59
N TRP A 27 -12.60 -0.17 -3.77
CA TRP A 27 -11.71 -1.33 -3.73
C TRP A 27 -11.68 -1.99 -2.36
N ILE A 28 -11.68 -1.22 -1.27
CA ILE A 28 -11.79 -1.77 0.09
C ILE A 28 -13.12 -2.54 0.24
N LYS A 29 -14.24 -1.93 -0.18
CA LYS A 29 -15.57 -2.56 -0.10
C LYS A 29 -15.71 -3.81 -0.96
N GLN A 30 -14.98 -3.86 -2.07
CA GLN A 30 -14.93 -5.02 -2.97
C GLN A 30 -13.94 -6.10 -2.48
N GLY A 31 -13.21 -5.87 -1.38
CA GLY A 31 -12.20 -6.80 -0.88
C GLY A 31 -10.95 -6.89 -1.77
N LYS A 32 -10.74 -5.93 -2.67
CA LYS A 32 -9.56 -5.89 -3.57
C LYS A 32 -8.29 -5.45 -2.85
N ILE A 33 -8.45 -4.60 -1.83
CA ILE A 33 -7.37 -4.14 -0.97
C ILE A 33 -7.82 -4.23 0.49
N ALA A 34 -6.87 -4.47 1.39
CA ALA A 34 -7.16 -4.49 2.81
C ALA A 34 -7.49 -3.08 3.32
N GLY A 35 -8.54 -2.95 4.12
CA GLY A 35 -8.94 -1.68 4.69
C GLY A 35 -9.77 -1.83 5.95
N MET A 36 -9.83 -0.75 6.72
CA MET A 36 -10.56 -0.66 7.96
C MET A 36 -11.42 0.61 7.97
N GLN A 37 -12.60 0.52 8.56
CA GLN A 37 -13.42 1.69 8.85
C GLN A 37 -13.19 2.14 10.29
N THR A 38 -12.98 3.43 10.50
CA THR A 38 -12.92 4.02 11.85
C THR A 38 -14.32 4.08 12.47
N PRO A 39 -14.44 4.21 13.81
CA PRO A 39 -15.73 4.42 14.47
C PRO A 39 -16.50 5.65 13.94
N THR A 40 -15.77 6.65 13.42
CA THR A 40 -16.32 7.86 12.79
C THR A 40 -16.71 7.66 11.32
N GLY A 41 -16.64 6.43 10.79
CA GLY A 41 -17.04 6.09 9.43
C GLY A 41 -16.00 6.34 8.33
N ARG A 42 -14.77 6.76 8.66
CA ARG A 42 -13.71 7.04 7.67
C ARG A 42 -13.00 5.76 7.27
N TRP A 43 -12.65 5.62 5.99
CA TRP A 43 -11.90 4.47 5.48
C TRP A 43 -10.39 4.72 5.57
N LEU A 44 -9.66 3.68 5.97
CA LEU A 44 -8.20 3.61 5.97
C LEU A 44 -7.77 2.37 5.19
N VAL A 45 -6.70 2.52 4.40
CA VAL A 45 -6.07 1.41 3.69
C VAL A 45 -5.04 0.78 4.63
N LEU A 46 -5.06 -0.54 4.74
CA LEU A 46 -4.04 -1.30 5.45
C LEU A 46 -3.00 -1.75 4.44
N VAL A 47 -1.79 -1.21 4.58
CA VAL A 47 -0.66 -1.55 3.72
C VAL A 47 0.30 -2.37 4.56
N GLU A 48 0.59 -3.59 4.11
CA GLU A 48 1.69 -4.33 4.70
C GLU A 48 2.98 -3.64 4.30
N ASP A 49 3.83 -3.43 5.29
CA ASP A 49 5.20 -3.04 4.99
C ASP A 49 5.80 -4.31 4.41
N GLU A 50 5.89 -4.38 3.09
CA GLU A 50 6.91 -5.22 2.50
C GLU A 50 8.21 -4.64 3.06
N GLU A 51 8.73 -5.26 4.14
CA GLU A 51 10.16 -5.22 4.41
C GLU A 51 10.76 -5.63 3.09
N THR A 52 11.18 -4.65 2.31
CA THR A 52 11.77 -4.84 1.01
C THR A 52 13.07 -5.55 1.32
N ASP A 53 13.03 -6.87 1.41
CA ASP A 53 13.98 -7.81 0.85
C ASP A 53 15.44 -7.36 0.91
N LYS A 54 15.85 -6.69 2.00
CA LYS A 54 17.26 -6.35 2.24
C LYS A 54 18.06 -7.64 2.26
N VAL A 55 17.47 -8.69 2.81
CA VAL A 55 18.00 -10.05 2.79
C VAL A 55 18.15 -10.57 1.37
N VAL A 56 17.19 -10.34 0.46
CA VAL A 56 17.27 -10.84 -0.92
C VAL A 56 18.26 -10.03 -1.74
N ILE A 57 18.27 -8.70 -1.61
CA ILE A 57 19.20 -7.81 -2.31
C ILE A 57 20.65 -8.07 -1.85
N ASP A 58 20.89 -8.19 -0.54
CA ASP A 58 22.22 -8.58 -0.01
C ASP A 58 22.62 -9.97 -0.51
N SER A 59 21.69 -10.93 -0.57
CA SER A 59 21.99 -12.28 -1.09
C SER A 59 22.26 -12.32 -2.59
N LEU A 60 21.70 -11.40 -3.37
CA LEU A 60 21.93 -11.29 -4.81
C LEU A 60 23.23 -10.56 -5.10
N LEU A 61 23.52 -9.48 -4.36
CA LEU A 61 24.81 -8.77 -4.45
C LEU A 61 25.97 -9.68 -4.03
N ALA A 62 25.81 -10.45 -2.96
CA ALA A 62 26.79 -11.46 -2.54
C ALA A 62 27.00 -12.61 -3.53
N LYS A 63 26.05 -12.86 -4.45
CA LYS A 63 26.18 -13.85 -5.54
C LYS A 63 26.77 -13.26 -6.83
N LEU A 64 26.83 -11.94 -6.94
CA LEU A 64 27.42 -11.22 -8.08
C LEU A 64 28.89 -10.85 -7.82
N GLU A 65 29.29 -10.77 -6.54
CA GLU A 65 30.69 -10.70 -6.13
C GLU A 65 31.27 -12.11 -5.90
N LEU A 66 31.87 -12.68 -6.96
CA LEU A 66 32.62 -13.95 -7.07
C LEU A 66 31.83 -15.26 -7.22
#